data_AF-A0A8J2NEH3-F1
#
_entry.id   AF-A0A8J2NEH3-F1
#
_cell.length_a   1.000
_cell.length_b   1.000
_cell.length_c   1.000
_cell.angle_alpha   90.00
_cell.angle_beta   90.00
_cell.angle_gamma   90.00
#
_symmetry.space_group_name_H-M   'P 1'
#
loop_
_entity.id
_entity.type
_entity.pdbx_description
1 polymer ?
#
loop_
_entity_poly.entity_id
_entity_poly.type
_entity_poly.pdbx_seq_one_letter_code
_entity_poly.pdbx_strand_id
1 'polypeptide(L)'
;RDGLELSILAGYPVTAYPTGAAEHLRREVPDATGVEIFAEGASDPNFEYISTLGADLLVLSAGWWDTGSYGNDRMQQIAPVLPVGKDFTPEWRKVMSDFLTGIGRSDRAEEVLAEYDAHVAQVRPTVEPLMAGKKVAFVAAAEDQIAWFQNDFR
;
A
#
# COMPACT_ATOMS: atom_id res chain seq x y z
N ARG A 1 1.48 -1.91 5.87
CA ARG A 1 0.36 -1.98 4.91
C ARG A 1 0.80 -1.30 3.63
N ASP A 2 0.77 0.03 3.55
CA ASP A 2 1.03 0.88 2.37
C ASP A 2 2.33 0.62 1.58
N GLY A 3 3.34 0.02 2.21
CA GLY A 3 4.60 -0.32 1.57
C GLY A 3 4.48 -1.33 0.44
N LEU A 4 3.59 -2.32 0.57
CA LEU A 4 3.46 -3.37 -0.44
C LEU A 4 2.71 -2.86 -1.68
N GLU A 5 1.58 -2.18 -1.49
CA GLU A 5 0.79 -1.59 -2.58
C GLU A 5 1.66 -0.66 -3.44
N LEU A 6 2.42 0.23 -2.80
CA LEU A 6 3.28 1.19 -3.50
C LEU A 6 4.46 0.52 -4.19
N SER A 7 5.00 -0.58 -3.64
CA SER A 7 6.06 -1.35 -4.29
C SER A 7 5.55 -2.06 -5.56
N ILE A 8 4.34 -2.62 -5.51
CA ILE A 8 3.67 -3.22 -6.67
C ILE A 8 3.41 -2.15 -7.73
N LEU A 9 2.87 -0.99 -7.34
CA LEU A 9 2.62 0.13 -8.25
C LEU A 9 3.89 0.66 -8.92
N ALA A 10 4.99 0.73 -8.16
CA ALA A 10 6.31 1.13 -8.67
C ALA A 10 6.97 0.10 -9.60
N GLY A 11 6.42 -1.12 -9.68
CA GLY A 11 6.98 -2.23 -10.44
C GLY A 11 8.27 -2.78 -9.82
N TYR A 12 8.44 -2.68 -8.50
CA TYR A 12 9.60 -3.26 -7.83
C TYR A 12 9.45 -4.77 -7.67
N PRO A 13 10.55 -5.54 -7.81
CA PRO A 13 10.53 -6.98 -7.57
C PRO A 13 10.43 -7.24 -6.06
N VAL A 14 9.22 -7.52 -5.59
CA VAL A 14 8.98 -7.84 -4.17
C VAL A 14 9.54 -9.22 -3.87
N THR A 15 10.56 -9.31 -3.03
CA THR A 15 11.20 -10.58 -2.64
C THR A 15 10.68 -11.12 -1.30
N ALA A 16 10.16 -10.26 -0.42
CA ALA A 16 9.58 -10.65 0.85
C ALA A 16 8.55 -9.64 1.37
N TYR A 17 7.54 -10.11 2.11
CA TYR A 17 6.58 -9.24 2.82
C TYR A 17 5.91 -9.97 4.01
N PRO A 18 5.45 -9.23 5.05
CA PRO A 18 4.83 -9.86 6.21
C PRO A 18 3.43 -10.43 5.91
N THR A 19 3.06 -11.57 6.51
CA THR A 19 1.68 -12.10 6.52
C THR A 19 0.75 -11.11 7.21
N GLY A 20 -0.56 -11.16 6.91
CA GLY A 20 -1.57 -10.39 7.65
C GLY A 20 -2.16 -9.27 6.81
N ALA A 21 -1.88 -8.01 7.15
CA ALA A 21 -2.48 -6.84 6.50
C ALA A 21 -2.27 -6.78 4.97
N ALA A 22 -1.29 -7.51 4.44
CA ALA A 22 -0.93 -7.60 3.04
C ALA A 22 -1.51 -8.82 2.28
N GLU A 23 -2.16 -9.78 2.95
CA GLU A 23 -2.58 -11.05 2.30
C GLU A 23 -3.55 -10.82 1.13
N HIS A 24 -4.40 -9.80 1.23
CA HIS A 24 -5.35 -9.44 0.17
C HIS A 24 -4.66 -8.99 -1.14
N LEU A 25 -3.38 -8.59 -1.09
CA LEU A 25 -2.60 -8.15 -2.23
C LEU A 25 -1.73 -9.25 -2.83
N ARG A 26 -1.73 -10.46 -2.25
CA ARG A 26 -0.88 -11.57 -2.70
C ARG A 26 -1.06 -11.90 -4.18
N ARG A 27 -2.27 -11.74 -4.71
CA ARG A 27 -2.58 -11.98 -6.13
C ARG A 27 -2.00 -10.91 -7.06
N GLU A 28 -1.71 -9.74 -6.51
CA GLU A 28 -1.20 -8.58 -7.24
C GLU A 28 0.34 -8.52 -7.24
N VAL A 29 1.01 -9.36 -6.45
CA VAL A 29 2.48 -9.47 -6.46
C VAL A 29 2.91 -10.18 -7.75
N PRO A 30 3.63 -9.50 -8.67
CA PRO A 30 4.09 -10.12 -9.91
C PRO A 30 5.11 -11.21 -9.61
N ASP A 31 4.95 -12.38 -10.24
CA ASP A 31 5.81 -13.56 -10.04
C ASP A 31 6.06 -13.91 -8.58
N ALA A 32 5.00 -14.30 -7.87
CA ALA A 32 5.07 -14.73 -6.46
C ALA A 32 5.94 -15.98 -6.21
N THR A 33 6.58 -16.54 -7.24
CA THR A 33 7.50 -17.68 -7.14
C THR A 33 8.75 -17.26 -6.37
N GLY A 34 8.96 -17.85 -5.19
CA GLY A 34 10.14 -17.55 -4.37
C GLY A 34 10.02 -16.29 -3.51
N VAL A 35 8.85 -15.65 -3.46
CA VAL A 35 8.58 -14.55 -2.52
C VAL A 35 8.42 -15.12 -1.11
N GLU A 36 9.22 -14.61 -0.17
CA GLU A 36 9.18 -15.04 1.22
C GLU A 36 8.08 -14.30 1.99
N ILE A 37 7.08 -15.04 2.44
CA ILE A 37 5.98 -14.51 3.26
C ILE A 37 6.24 -14.92 4.71
N PHE A 38 6.43 -13.95 5.59
CA PHE A 38 6.85 -14.21 6.97
C PHE A 38 5.86 -13.67 7.98
N ALA A 39 5.65 -14.38 9.10
CA ALA A 39 4.70 -13.93 10.12
C ALA A 39 5.06 -12.51 10.57
N GLU A 40 4.07 -11.61 10.61
CA GLU A 40 4.24 -10.31 11.25
C GLU A 40 4.58 -10.58 12.72
N GLY A 41 5.85 -10.40 13.07
CA GLY A 41 6.36 -10.57 14.43
C GLY A 41 5.84 -9.45 15.33
N ALA A 42 5.77 -9.74 16.63
CA ALA A 42 5.42 -8.78 17.69
C ALA A 42 6.15 -7.43 17.53
N SER A 43 5.65 -6.40 18.22
CA SER A 43 6.01 -4.96 18.19
C SER A 43 7.42 -4.49 17.80
N ASP A 44 8.45 -5.34 17.82
CA ASP A 44 9.83 -5.05 17.43
C ASP A 44 10.29 -5.86 16.20
N PRO A 45 10.93 -5.23 15.19
CA PRO A 45 11.47 -5.94 14.03
C PRO A 45 12.61 -6.92 14.38
N ASN A 46 12.61 -8.10 13.74
CA ASN A 46 13.72 -9.04 13.82
C ASN A 46 14.80 -8.71 12.78
N PHE A 47 15.79 -7.89 13.18
CA PHE A 47 16.86 -7.42 12.29
C PHE A 47 17.74 -8.53 11.72
N GLU A 48 18.03 -9.58 12.49
CA GLU A 48 18.84 -10.70 12.01
C GLU A 48 18.13 -11.42 10.88
N TYR A 49 16.84 -11.72 11.06
CA TYR A 49 16.02 -12.33 10.04
C TYR A 49 15.89 -11.44 8.79
N ILE A 50 15.59 -10.15 8.96
CA ILE A 50 15.48 -9.20 7.83
C ILE A 50 16.80 -9.15 7.04
N SER A 51 17.96 -9.23 7.72
CA SER A 51 19.27 -9.27 7.07
C SER A 51 19.46 -10.52 6.20
N THR A 52 18.83 -11.66 6.55
CA THR A 52 18.91 -12.89 5.75
C THR A 52 18.11 -12.84 4.45
N LEU A 53 17.13 -11.92 4.34
CA LEU A 53 16.33 -11.74 3.12
C LEU A 53 17.15 -11.19 1.95
N GLY A 54 18.31 -10.59 2.22
CA GLY A 54 19.18 -10.04 1.17
C GLY A 54 18.56 -8.90 0.36
N ALA A 55 17.63 -8.15 0.96
CA ALA A 55 16.97 -7.02 0.31
C ALA A 55 17.95 -5.88 0.03
N ASP A 56 17.80 -5.23 -1.13
CA ASP A 56 18.55 -4.05 -1.55
C ASP A 56 17.80 -2.73 -1.27
N LEU A 57 16.53 -2.82 -0.87
CA LEU A 57 15.69 -1.71 -0.44
C LEU A 57 14.66 -2.19 0.58
N LEU A 58 14.52 -1.46 1.69
CA LEU A 58 13.45 -1.68 2.67
C LEU A 58 12.34 -0.64 2.49
N VAL A 59 11.13 -1.08 2.14
CA VAL A 59 9.97 -0.19 2.01
C VAL A 59 9.10 -0.30 3.27
N LEU A 60 9.01 0.79 4.03
CA LEU A 60 8.39 0.82 5.36
C LEU A 60 7.29 1.87 5.44
N SER A 61 6.39 1.79 6.43
CA SER A 61 5.39 2.85 6.66
C SER A 61 6.07 4.13 7.14
N ALA A 62 5.81 5.26 6.48
CA ALA A 62 6.33 6.57 6.86
C ALA A 62 5.85 7.00 8.26
N GLY A 63 4.59 6.71 8.60
CA GLY A 63 4.04 7.03 9.93
C GLY A 63 4.83 6.40 11.08
N TRP A 64 5.21 5.12 10.95
CA TRP A 64 5.99 4.39 11.96
C TRP A 64 7.51 4.66 11.86
N TRP A 65 7.98 5.02 10.67
CA TRP A 65 9.36 5.45 10.46
C TRP A 65 9.65 6.76 11.19
N ASP A 66 8.75 7.73 11.09
CA ASP A 66 8.91 9.05 11.70
C ASP A 66 8.93 9.00 13.23
N THR A 67 8.30 7.99 13.84
CA THR A 67 8.34 7.76 15.29
C THR A 67 9.59 7.02 15.77
N GLY A 68 10.42 6.52 14.85
CA GLY A 68 11.60 5.69 15.16
C GLY A 68 11.26 4.26 15.57
N SER A 69 9.99 3.86 15.45
CA SER A 69 9.48 2.59 15.99
C SER A 69 10.02 1.35 15.27
N TYR A 70 10.63 1.50 14.10
CA TYR A 70 11.30 0.39 13.41
C TYR A 70 12.74 0.15 13.89
N GLY A 71 13.27 0.96 14.81
CA GLY A 71 14.70 0.95 15.10
C GLY A 71 15.52 1.42 13.90
N ASN A 72 15.21 2.63 13.42
CA ASN A 72 15.64 3.20 12.14
C ASN A 72 17.14 3.04 11.85
N ASP A 73 18.00 3.28 12.85
CA ASP A 73 19.46 3.16 12.71
C ASP A 73 19.88 1.74 12.32
N ARG A 74 19.23 0.72 12.86
CA ARG A 74 19.50 -0.68 12.50
C ARG A 74 18.95 -1.02 11.12
N MET A 75 17.77 -0.52 10.76
CA MET A 75 17.23 -0.73 9.41
C MET A 75 18.15 -0.16 8.33
N GLN A 76 18.69 1.04 8.55
CA GLN A 76 19.64 1.67 7.62
C GLN A 76 20.97 0.94 7.50
N GLN A 77 21.36 0.13 8.50
CA GLN A 77 22.54 -0.73 8.42
C GLN A 77 22.30 -1.98 7.55
N ILE A 78 21.05 -2.38 7.34
CA ILE A 78 20.69 -3.55 6.54
C ILE A 78 20.65 -3.18 5.05
N ALA A 79 19.85 -2.17 4.69
CA ALA A 79 19.73 -1.66 3.32
C ALA A 79 19.18 -0.23 3.33
N PRO A 80 19.26 0.52 2.20
CA PRO A 80 18.53 1.77 2.03
C PRO A 80 17.06 1.62 2.42
N VAL A 81 16.51 2.64 3.10
CA VAL A 81 15.12 2.64 3.55
C VAL A 81 14.32 3.67 2.74
N LEU A 82 13.16 3.25 2.24
CA LEU A 82 12.17 4.10 1.61
C LEU A 82 10.89 4.12 2.47
N PRO A 83 10.71 5.15 3.31
CA PRO A 83 9.46 5.33 4.05
C PRO A 83 8.34 5.81 3.10
N VAL A 84 7.19 5.15 3.13
CA VAL A 84 6.04 5.44 2.27
C VAL A 84 4.72 5.34 3.02
N GLY A 85 3.68 6.02 2.55
CA GLY A 85 2.35 5.94 3.16
C GLY A 85 2.32 6.60 4.54
N LYS A 86 1.92 7.88 4.55
CA LYS A 86 1.78 8.66 5.80
C LYS A 86 0.33 8.96 6.13
N ASP A 87 -0.55 9.09 5.12
CA ASP A 87 -1.94 9.49 5.32
C ASP A 87 -2.88 8.86 4.27
N PHE A 88 -4.06 8.43 4.71
CA PHE A 88 -5.17 8.08 3.82
C PHE A 88 -5.89 9.37 3.42
N THR A 89 -6.00 9.64 2.12
CA THR A 89 -6.46 10.93 1.60
C THR A 89 -7.37 10.76 0.38
N PRO A 90 -8.44 11.56 0.23
CA PRO A 90 -9.24 11.64 -1.00
C PRO A 90 -8.38 11.96 -2.24
N GLU A 91 -7.26 12.67 -2.04
CA GLU A 91 -6.27 13.02 -3.04
C GLU A 91 -5.27 11.89 -3.37
N TRP A 92 -5.66 10.62 -3.19
CA TRP A 92 -4.82 9.44 -3.44
C TRP A 92 -4.13 9.46 -4.81
N ARG A 93 -4.79 9.98 -5.86
CA ARG A 93 -4.20 10.13 -7.21
C ARG A 93 -2.94 10.97 -7.17
N LYS A 94 -2.98 12.09 -6.44
CA LYS A 94 -1.85 13.01 -6.31
C LYS A 94 -0.74 12.35 -5.49
N VAL A 95 -1.06 11.76 -4.36
CA VAL A 95 -0.07 11.09 -3.50
C VAL A 95 0.65 9.96 -4.25
N MET A 96 -0.09 9.13 -4.96
CA MET A 96 0.47 8.06 -5.78
C MET A 96 1.36 8.62 -6.90
N SER A 97 0.90 9.66 -7.61
CA SER A 97 1.67 10.28 -8.70
C SER A 97 2.94 10.97 -8.22
N ASP A 98 2.86 11.71 -7.10
CA ASP A 98 4.01 12.36 -6.47
C ASP A 98 5.05 11.33 -6.02
N PHE A 99 4.59 10.22 -5.42
CA PHE A 99 5.46 9.12 -4.99
C PHE A 99 6.21 8.51 -6.18
N LEU A 100 5.48 8.07 -7.21
CA LEU A 100 6.08 7.46 -8.39
C LEU A 100 7.01 8.43 -9.13
N THR A 101 6.62 9.69 -9.26
CA THR A 101 7.49 10.73 -9.83
C THR A 101 8.76 10.93 -9.01
N GLY A 102 8.65 10.94 -7.67
CA GLY A 102 9.78 11.10 -6.76
C GLY A 102 10.83 9.99 -6.87
N ILE A 103 10.43 8.79 -7.29
CA ILE A 103 11.34 7.66 -7.56
C ILE A 103 11.68 7.50 -9.06
N GLY A 104 11.39 8.50 -9.89
CA GLY A 104 11.73 8.49 -11.32
C GLY A 104 10.86 7.56 -12.16
N ARG A 105 9.60 7.34 -11.76
CA ARG A 105 8.60 6.46 -12.40
C ARG A 105 7.37 7.24 -12.89
N SER A 106 7.57 8.45 -13.42
CA SER A 106 6.45 9.29 -13.90
C SER A 106 5.59 8.62 -14.98
N ASP A 107 6.20 7.92 -15.94
CA ASP A 107 5.46 7.20 -16.99
C ASP A 107 4.52 6.14 -16.38
N ARG A 108 4.96 5.46 -15.31
CA ARG A 108 4.13 4.48 -14.60
C ARG A 108 2.98 5.14 -13.85
N ALA A 109 3.17 6.36 -13.35
CA ALA A 109 2.09 7.12 -12.72
C ALA A 109 0.97 7.45 -13.72
N GLU A 110 1.35 7.90 -14.91
CA GLU A 110 0.40 8.19 -16.00
C GLU A 110 -0.35 6.93 -16.44
N GLU A 111 0.38 5.82 -16.60
CA GLU A 111 -0.19 4.52 -16.96
C GLU A 111 -1.23 4.04 -15.93
N VAL A 112 -0.90 4.03 -14.64
CA VAL A 112 -1.81 3.59 -13.57
C VAL A 112 -3.08 4.45 -13.51
N LEU A 113 -2.95 5.78 -13.68
CA LEU A 113 -4.11 6.67 -13.70
C LEU A 113 -5.00 6.41 -14.93
N ALA A 114 -4.39 6.21 -16.10
CA ALA A 114 -5.11 5.90 -17.32
C ALA A 114 -5.84 4.54 -17.23
N GLU A 115 -5.19 3.52 -16.67
CA GLU A 115 -5.80 2.21 -16.41
C GLU A 115 -7.00 2.33 -15.47
N TYR A 116 -6.87 3.09 -14.39
CA TYR A 116 -7.96 3.32 -13.44
C TYR A 116 -9.15 4.03 -14.10
N ASP A 117 -8.90 5.14 -14.81
CA ASP A 117 -9.96 5.93 -15.44
C ASP A 117 -10.65 5.13 -16.56
N ALA A 118 -9.90 4.33 -17.32
CA ALA A 118 -10.45 3.41 -18.32
C ALA A 118 -11.35 2.35 -17.67
N HIS A 119 -10.91 1.76 -16.54
CA HIS A 119 -11.71 0.77 -15.82
C HIS A 119 -13.00 1.37 -15.25
N VAL A 120 -12.93 2.57 -14.66
CA VAL A 120 -14.12 3.29 -14.20
C VAL A 120 -15.07 3.58 -15.35
N ALA A 121 -14.58 4.07 -16.49
CA ALA A 121 -15.38 4.32 -17.67
C ALA A 121 -16.06 3.04 -18.21
N GLN A 122 -15.37 1.91 -18.14
CA GLN A 122 -15.89 0.61 -18.57
C GLN A 122 -17.02 0.10 -17.65
N VAL A 123 -16.85 0.23 -16.34
CA VAL A 123 -17.77 -0.36 -15.35
C VAL A 123 -18.99 0.54 -15.09
N ARG A 124 -18.82 1.86 -15.19
CA ARG A 124 -19.84 2.87 -14.90
C ARG A 124 -21.20 2.61 -15.57
N PRO A 125 -21.31 2.32 -16.89
CA PRO A 125 -22.60 2.09 -17.54
C PRO A 125 -23.36 0.88 -16.98
N THR A 126 -22.66 -0.10 -16.42
CA THR A 126 -23.26 -1.29 -15.80
C THR A 126 -23.75 -1.00 -14.38
N VAL A 127 -23.03 -0.17 -13.63
CA VAL A 127 -23.33 0.12 -12.22
C VAL A 127 -24.36 1.24 -12.06
N GLU A 128 -24.28 2.32 -12.85
CA GLU A 128 -25.17 3.49 -12.69
C GLU A 128 -26.67 3.14 -12.67
N PRO A 129 -27.20 2.28 -13.57
CA PRO A 129 -28.61 1.89 -13.54
C PRO A 129 -29.01 1.13 -12.26
N LEU A 130 -28.09 0.33 -11.70
CA LEU A 130 -28.33 -0.45 -10.48
C LEU A 130 -28.39 0.45 -9.23
N MET A 131 -27.71 1.60 -9.30
CA MET A 131 -27.59 2.56 -8.21
C MET A 131 -28.65 3.67 -8.24
N ALA A 132 -29.49 3.73 -9.28
CA ALA A 132 -30.51 4.77 -9.43
C ALA A 132 -31.45 4.82 -8.20
N GLY A 133 -31.47 5.98 -7.52
CA GLY A 133 -32.28 6.21 -6.31
C GLY A 133 -31.80 5.46 -5.06
N LYS A 134 -30.66 4.76 -5.11
CA LYS A 134 -30.07 4.07 -3.96
C LYS A 134 -29.18 5.01 -3.16
N LYS A 135 -29.10 4.79 -1.85
CA LYS A 135 -28.13 5.43 -0.96
C LYS A 135 -27.15 4.36 -0.50
N VAL A 136 -25.86 4.67 -0.53
CA VAL A 136 -24.78 3.79 -0.07
C VAL A 136 -24.22 4.35 1.22
N ALA A 137 -23.94 3.47 2.18
CA ALA A 137 -23.18 3.79 3.37
C ALA A 137 -22.04 2.79 3.49
N PHE A 138 -20.83 3.29 3.71
CA PHE A 138 -19.69 2.47 4.12
C PHE A 138 -19.65 2.47 5.65
N VAL A 139 -19.66 1.28 6.25
CA VAL A 139 -19.65 1.11 7.70
C VAL A 139 -18.53 0.15 8.06
N ALA A 140 -17.61 0.60 8.90
CA ALA A 140 -16.65 -0.24 9.59
C ALA A 140 -17.10 -0.42 11.05
N ALA A 141 -16.99 -1.63 11.57
CA ALA A 141 -17.25 -1.95 12.97
C ALA A 141 -15.98 -2.52 13.60
N ALA A 142 -15.62 -2.02 14.77
CA ALA A 142 -14.70 -2.67 15.71
C ALA A 142 -15.53 -3.22 16.87
N GLU A 143 -15.01 -4.23 17.59
CA GLU A 143 -15.75 -5.09 18.54
C GLU A 143 -16.75 -4.35 19.45
N ASP A 144 -16.44 -3.12 19.86
CA ASP A 144 -17.27 -2.34 20.80
C ASP A 144 -17.76 -0.99 20.23
N GLN A 145 -17.49 -0.67 18.95
CA GLN A 145 -17.83 0.61 18.34
C GLN A 145 -18.28 0.51 16.89
N ILE A 146 -19.43 1.11 16.60
CA ILE A 146 -19.80 1.55 15.23
C ILE A 146 -19.37 3.01 15.12
N ALA A 147 -18.21 3.31 14.54
CA ALA A 147 -17.86 4.69 14.16
C ALA A 147 -16.82 4.72 13.03
N TRP A 148 -17.18 5.31 11.88
CA TRP A 148 -16.92 6.71 11.46
C TRP A 148 -17.45 6.85 10.02
N PHE A 149 -18.22 7.92 9.75
CA PHE A 149 -18.71 8.24 8.41
C PHE A 149 -17.88 9.37 7.82
N GLN A 150 -17.18 9.12 6.72
CA GLN A 150 -16.73 10.18 5.81
C GLN A 150 -17.80 10.33 4.73
N ASN A 151 -18.83 11.12 5.04
CA ASN A 151 -19.80 11.58 4.05
C ASN A 151 -19.28 12.89 3.49
N ASP A 152 -18.46 12.85 2.44
CA ASP A 152 -18.25 14.01 1.56
C ASP A 152 -17.93 13.51 0.15
N PHE A 153 -18.96 13.02 -0.54
CA PHE A 153 -19.03 13.14 -1.98
C PHE A 153 -19.93 14.34 -2.28
N ARG A 154 -19.33 15.51 -2.48
CA ARG A 154 -19.95 16.66 -3.15
C ARG A 154 -19.16 16.99 -4.39
#